data_AF-A0A7C2ADK8-F1
#
_entry.id   AF-A0A7C2ADK8-F1
#
_cell.length_a   1.000
_cell.length_b   1.000
_cell.length_c   1.000
_cell.angle_alpha   90.00
_cell.angle_beta   90.00
_cell.angle_gamma   90.00
#
_symmetry.space_group_name_H-M   'P 1'
#
loop_
_entity.id
_entity.type
_entity.pdbx_description
1 polymer ?
#
loop_
_entity_poly.entity_id
_entity_poly.type
_entity_poly.pdbx_seq_one_letter_code
_entity_poly.pdbx_strand_id
1 'polypeptide(L)' 'MEEKMFKKVLTATDLLEACDAPVITALEIAKQSNAKLLILHVLESPDPGQYRLFVKDF' A
#
# COMPACT_ATOMS: atom_id res chain seq x y z
N MET A 1 5.96 -28.86 -4.90
CA MET A 1 5.24 -27.70 -5.47
C MET A 1 5.74 -26.49 -4.70
N GLU A 2 6.28 -25.48 -5.37
CA GLU A 2 6.68 -24.24 -4.70
C GLU A 2 5.42 -23.43 -4.45
N GLU A 3 4.99 -23.32 -3.18
CA GLU A 3 3.92 -22.40 -2.80
C GLU A 3 4.40 -20.99 -3.15
N LYS A 4 3.63 -20.27 -3.99
CA LYS A 4 3.92 -18.88 -4.36
C LYS A 4 3.65 -17.97 -3.17
N MET A 5 4.54 -18.01 -2.17
CA MET A 5 4.52 -17.05 -1.07
C MET A 5 4.99 -15.69 -1.57
N PHE A 6 4.37 -14.63 -1.04
CA PHE A 6 4.75 -13.27 -1.41
C PHE A 6 6.19 -12.99 -0.94
N LYS A 7 7.05 -12.50 -1.84
CA LYS A 7 8.40 -12.04 -1.46
C LYS A 7 8.39 -10.60 -0.94
N LYS A 8 7.39 -9.82 -1.36
CA LYS A 8 7.16 -8.43 -0.99
C LYS A 8 5.65 -8.17 -0.89
N VAL A 9 5.24 -7.40 0.09
CA VAL A 9 3.87 -6.92 0.28
C VAL A 9 3.91 -5.40 0.29
N LEU A 10 3.08 -4.75 -0.53
CA LEU A 10 2.95 -3.29 -0.58
C LEU A 10 1.57 -2.92 -0.04
N THR A 11 1.52 -1.96 0.89
CA THR A 11 0.29 -1.33 1.33
C THR A 11 0.34 0.17 1.09
N ALA A 12 -0.75 0.74 0.60
CA ALA A 12 -0.94 2.18 0.55
C ALA A 12 -1.61 2.65 1.84
N THR A 13 -1.26 3.84 2.30
CA THR A 13 -1.86 4.52 3.46
C THR A 13 -2.04 6.00 3.13
N ASP A 14 -3.16 6.57 3.53
CA ASP A 14 -3.48 7.99 3.41
C ASP A 14 -3.03 8.78 4.63
N LEU A 15 -2.99 8.17 5.83
CA LEU A 15 -2.45 8.76 7.06
C LEU A 15 -1.76 7.69 7.89
N LEU A 16 -0.55 7.98 8.38
CA LEU A 16 0.13 7.15 9.38
C LEU A 16 -0.44 7.42 10.78
N GLU A 17 -1.71 7.09 10.98
CA GLU A 17 -2.30 7.04 12.32
C GLU A 17 -1.88 5.75 13.05
N ALA A 18 -1.90 5.79 14.38
CA ALA A 18 -1.83 4.56 15.15
C ALA A 18 -3.09 3.73 14.83
N CYS A 19 -2.92 2.46 14.43
CA CYS A 19 -3.97 1.50 14.05
C CYS A 19 -4.53 1.57 12.62
N ASP A 20 -3.73 2.00 11.63
CA ASP A 20 -4.09 1.85 10.20
C ASP A 20 -4.32 0.36 9.83
N ALA A 21 -5.58 0.01 9.58
CA ALA A 21 -6.01 -1.37 9.32
C ALA A 21 -5.37 -1.98 8.06
N PRO A 22 -5.29 -1.29 6.91
CA PRO A 22 -4.47 -1.72 5.77
C PRO A 22 -3.02 -2.07 6.15
N VAL A 23 -2.34 -1.21 6.93
CA VAL A 23 -0.95 -1.46 7.36
C VAL A 23 -0.83 -2.69 8.25
N ILE A 24 -1.74 -2.84 9.23
CA ILE A 24 -1.76 -4.01 10.12
C ILE A 24 -2.04 -5.30 9.33
N THR A 25 -2.98 -5.26 8.39
CA THR A 25 -3.31 -6.43 7.56
C THR A 25 -2.12 -6.84 6.69
N ALA A 26 -1.47 -5.88 6.04
CA ALA A 26 -0.29 -6.13 5.21
C ALA A 26 0.89 -6.67 6.02
N LEU A 27 1.05 -6.22 7.27
CA LEU A 27 2.03 -6.75 8.20
C LEU A 27 1.80 -8.24 8.50
N GLU A 28 0.56 -8.65 8.79
CA GLU A 28 0.25 -10.05 9.07
C GLU A 28 0.48 -10.95 7.83
N ILE A 29 0.11 -10.49 6.63
CA ILE A 29 0.41 -11.20 5.38
C ILE A 29 1.92 -11.33 5.16
N ALA A 30 2.67 -10.26 5.42
CA ALA A 30 4.12 -10.26 5.26
C ALA A 30 4.80 -11.22 6.24
N LYS A 31 4.34 -11.27 7.51
CA LYS A 31 4.82 -12.23 8.51
C LYS A 31 4.58 -13.67 8.06
N GLN A 32 3.37 -13.99 7.61
CA GLN A 32 3.02 -15.34 7.13
C GLN A 32 3.90 -15.77 5.97
N SER A 33 4.34 -14.83 5.12
CA SER A 33 5.15 -15.10 3.93
C SER A 33 6.66 -14.89 4.11
N ASN A 34 7.13 -14.52 5.30
CA ASN A 34 8.50 -14.02 5.53
C ASN A 34 8.92 -12.97 4.48
N ALA A 35 7.97 -12.09 4.14
CA ALA A 35 8.08 -11.13 3.06
C ALA A 35 8.58 -9.77 3.56
N LYS A 36 9.14 -8.97 2.66
CA LYS A 36 9.40 -7.55 2.94
C LYS A 36 8.10 -6.74 2.84
N LEU A 37 7.71 -6.08 3.93
CA LEU A 37 6.63 -5.08 3.91
C LEU A 37 7.14 -3.74 3.36
N LEU A 38 6.37 -3.14 2.47
CA LEU A 38 6.57 -1.81 1.90
C LEU A 38 5.32 -0.99 2.19
N ILE A 39 5.50 0.22 2.71
CA ILE A 39 4.41 1.16 3.00
C ILE A 39 4.57 2.35 2.06
N LEU A 40 3.48 2.71 1.36
CA LEU A 40 3.44 3.81 0.41
C LEU A 40 2.41 4.84 0.86
N HIS A 41 2.86 6.08 1.01
CA HIS A 41 1.98 7.24 1.11
C HIS A 41 2.16 8.07 -0.16
N VAL A 42 1.06 8.33 -0.88
CA VAL A 42 1.07 9.14 -2.10
C VAL A 42 0.61 10.54 -1.74
N LEU A 43 1.53 11.50 -1.80
CA LEU A 43 1.20 12.90 -1.62
C LEU A 43 0.49 13.44 -2.85
N GLU A 44 -0.55 14.25 -2.64
CA GLU A 44 -1.08 15.09 -3.71
C GLU A 44 0.03 15.98 -4.24
N SER A 45 0.13 16.13 -5.56
CA SER A 45 1.11 17.06 -6.11
C SER A 45 0.62 18.50 -5.84
N PRO A 46 1.50 19.52 -5.88
CA PRO A 46 1.12 20.90 -5.57
C PRO A 46 0.58 21.72 -6.76
N ASP A 47 0.83 21.30 -8.01
CA ASP A 47 0.37 21.95 -9.26
C ASP A 47 -1.13 21.77 -9.59
N PRO A 48 -2.01 22.77 -9.37
CA PRO A 48 -3.46 22.65 -9.56
C PRO A 48 -3.90 22.21 -10.96
N GLY A 49 -3.05 22.37 -11.98
CA GLY A 49 -3.35 22.00 -13.37
C GLY A 49 -3.19 20.51 -13.69
N GLN A 50 -2.63 19.72 -12.76
CA GLN A 50 -2.33 18.30 -12.97
C GLN A 50 -3.32 17.35 -12.26
N TYR A 51 -4.34 17.84 -11.55
CA TYR A 51 -5.17 16.98 -10.68
C TYR A 51 -6.48 16.47 -11.27
N ARG A 52 -6.69 15.16 -11.03
CA ARG A 52 -7.97 14.41 -11.04
C ARG A 52 -8.53 13.93 -12.38
N LEU A 53 -7.92 14.23 -13.52
CA LEU A 53 -8.45 13.72 -14.81
C LEU A 53 -8.13 12.24 -15.10
N PHE A 54 -7.29 11.58 -14.30
CA PHE A 54 -6.78 10.24 -14.60
C PHE A 54 -7.51 9.08 -13.92
N VAL A 55 -8.60 9.33 -13.19
CA VAL A 55 -9.45 8.23 -12.73
C VAL A 55 -10.89 8.53 -13.06
N LYS A 56 -11.24 8.32 -14.33
CA LYS A 56 -12.60 8.43 -14.83
C LYS A 56 -13.38 7.12 -14.77
N ASP A 57 -12.69 6.00 -14.57
CA ASP A 57 -13.30 4.67 -14.66
C ASP A 57 -12.91 3.85 -13.43
N PHE A 58 -13.82 3.77 -12.45
CA PHE A 58 -13.85 2.75 -11.39
C PHE A 58 -15.16 1.97 -11.51
#